data_AF-A0A848ZKH6-F1
#
_entry.id   AF-A0A848ZKH6-F1
#
_cell.length_a   1.000
_cell.length_b   1.000
_cell.length_c   1.000
_cell.angle_alpha   90.00
_cell.angle_beta   90.00
_cell.angle_gamma   90.00
#
_symmetry.space_group_name_H-M   'P 1'
#
loop_
_entity.id
_entity.type
_entity.pdbx_description
1 polymer ?
#
loop_
_entity_poly.entity_id
_entity_poly.type
_entity_poly.pdbx_seq_one_letter_code
_entity_poly.pdbx_strand_id
1 'polypeptide(L)'
;MREGNAPFVALGSRLQGVPEVLTLGVKPNFHDYTPHEKELILDAPIILYPTLNYAQFFTTMGKKIFPSLETYLYADEKIKQTTLFHMWGIPHPRTKFYYHLHH
;
A
#
# COMPACT_ATOMS: atom_id res chain seq x y z
N MET A 1 -17.13 -17.57 -22.23
CA MET A 1 -17.34 -16.33 -21.46
C MET A 1 -17.58 -16.73 -20.02
N ARG A 2 -16.67 -16.40 -19.09
CA ARG A 2 -16.86 -16.67 -17.65
C ARG A 2 -17.68 -15.51 -17.07
N GLU A 3 -18.70 -15.82 -16.28
CA GLU A 3 -19.50 -14.84 -15.56
C GLU A 3 -18.60 -14.01 -14.62
N GLY A 4 -18.34 -12.75 -15.01
CA GLY A 4 -18.70 -11.59 -14.21
C GLY A 4 -17.95 -11.27 -12.92
N ASN A 5 -16.66 -11.61 -12.76
CA ASN A 5 -15.90 -11.04 -11.63
C ASN A 5 -15.18 -9.77 -12.10
N ALA A 6 -15.55 -8.60 -11.53
CA ALA A 6 -14.83 -7.37 -11.78
C ALA A 6 -13.34 -7.55 -11.40
N PRO A 7 -12.39 -7.07 -12.22
CA PRO A 7 -10.97 -7.27 -11.95
C PRO A 7 -10.57 -6.58 -10.63
N PHE A 8 -9.62 -7.14 -9.92
CA PHE A 8 -9.04 -6.48 -8.76
C PHE A 8 -8.32 -5.20 -9.19
N VAL A 9 -8.54 -4.09 -8.49
CA VAL A 9 -7.91 -2.82 -8.83
C VAL A 9 -6.57 -2.69 -8.12
N ALA A 10 -5.52 -2.40 -8.89
CA ALA A 10 -4.19 -2.10 -8.38
C ALA A 10 -3.72 -0.71 -8.84
N LEU A 11 -3.04 0.03 -7.97
CA LEU A 11 -2.39 1.30 -8.36
C LEU A 11 -0.91 1.08 -8.73
N GLY A 12 -0.20 0.28 -7.93
CA GLY A 12 1.19 -0.07 -8.18
C GLY A 12 1.36 -1.08 -9.33
N SER A 13 2.52 -1.05 -9.98
CA SER A 13 2.86 -1.93 -11.12
C SER A 13 3.20 -3.37 -10.74
N ARG A 14 3.21 -3.72 -9.44
CA ARG A 14 3.70 -5.01 -8.95
C ARG A 14 2.91 -6.22 -9.48
N LEU A 15 1.65 -6.01 -9.87
CA LEU A 15 0.75 -7.03 -10.43
C LEU A 15 0.48 -6.82 -11.92
N GLN A 16 1.25 -5.97 -12.61
CA GLN A 16 1.07 -5.74 -14.03
C GLN A 16 1.26 -7.05 -14.81
N GLY A 17 0.30 -7.38 -15.68
CA GLY A 17 0.29 -8.61 -16.46
C GLY A 17 -0.46 -9.79 -15.80
N VAL A 18 -0.95 -9.65 -14.57
CA VAL A 18 -1.85 -10.63 -13.96
C VAL A 18 -3.26 -10.46 -14.56
N PRO A 19 -3.85 -11.49 -15.20
CA PRO A 19 -5.11 -11.36 -15.94
C PRO A 19 -6.31 -10.88 -15.10
N GLU A 20 -6.33 -11.20 -13.81
CA GLU A 20 -7.40 -10.86 -12.87
C GLU A 20 -7.25 -9.46 -12.25
N VAL A 21 -6.17 -8.74 -12.57
CA VAL A 21 -5.82 -7.47 -11.92
C VAL A 21 -5.79 -6.35 -12.96
N LEU A 22 -6.59 -5.32 -12.72
CA LEU A 22 -6.56 -4.08 -13.46
C LEU A 22 -5.59 -3.09 -12.78
N THR A 23 -4.41 -2.91 -13.38
CA THR A 23 -3.45 -1.89 -12.94
C THR A 23 -3.76 -0.53 -13.56
N LEU A 24 -4.18 0.44 -12.76
CA LEU A 24 -4.50 1.81 -13.21
C LEU A 24 -3.28 2.73 -13.26
N GLY A 25 -2.16 2.29 -12.67
CA GLY A 25 -0.98 3.13 -12.47
C GLY A 25 -1.18 4.13 -11.32
N VAL A 26 -0.08 4.78 -10.92
CA VAL A 26 -0.09 5.77 -9.85
C VAL A 26 -0.12 7.17 -10.47
N LYS A 27 -1.14 7.95 -10.13
CA LYS A 27 -1.19 9.39 -10.43
C LYS A 27 -0.98 10.22 -9.15
N PRO A 28 -0.13 11.26 -9.15
CA PRO A 28 0.15 12.05 -7.95
C PRO A 28 -1.10 12.66 -7.32
N ASN A 29 -2.06 13.12 -8.14
CA ASN A 29 -3.33 13.66 -7.68
C ASN A 29 -4.48 12.72 -8.03
N PHE A 30 -5.46 12.61 -7.14
CA PHE A 30 -6.65 11.81 -7.41
C PHE A 30 -7.46 12.36 -8.59
N HIS A 31 -7.41 13.68 -8.80
CA HIS A 31 -8.11 14.33 -9.91
C HIS A 31 -7.58 13.96 -11.30
N ASP A 32 -6.33 13.49 -11.40
CA ASP A 32 -5.69 13.10 -12.66
C ASP A 32 -6.25 11.76 -13.18
N TYR A 33 -6.95 10.98 -12.35
CA TYR A 33 -7.70 9.80 -12.81
C TYR A 33 -8.93 10.21 -13.62
N THR A 34 -9.24 9.47 -14.67
CA THR A 34 -10.49 9.67 -15.43
C THR A 34 -11.69 9.38 -14.52
N PRO A 35 -12.90 9.89 -14.84
CA PRO A 35 -14.10 9.59 -14.06
C PRO A 35 -14.31 8.07 -13.87
N HIS A 36 -14.10 7.29 -14.92
CA HIS A 36 -14.21 5.83 -14.87
C HIS A 36 -13.16 5.16 -13.97
N GLU A 37 -11.90 5.61 -14.03
CA GLU A 37 -10.85 5.11 -13.13
C GLU A 37 -11.16 5.42 -11.66
N LYS A 38 -11.71 6.61 -11.39
CA LYS A 38 -12.13 7.01 -10.04
C LYS A 38 -13.25 6.11 -9.52
N GLU A 39 -14.26 5.82 -10.34
CA GLU A 39 -15.33 4.87 -10.01
C GLU A 39 -14.77 3.48 -9.70
N LEU A 40 -13.88 2.95 -10.55
CA LEU A 40 -13.21 1.67 -10.31
C LEU A 40 -12.47 1.63 -8.95
N ILE A 41 -11.74 2.70 -8.61
CA ILE A 41 -11.05 2.82 -7.31
C ILE A 41 -12.06 2.89 -6.15
N LEU A 42 -13.13 3.66 -6.29
CA LEU A 42 -14.10 3.86 -5.20
C LEU A 42 -15.03 2.66 -5.00
N ASP A 43 -15.33 1.91 -6.05
CA ASP A 43 -16.23 0.75 -5.99
C ASP A 43 -15.49 -0.55 -5.70
N ALA A 44 -14.17 -0.60 -5.94
CA ALA A 44 -13.38 -1.78 -5.66
C ALA A 44 -13.51 -2.21 -4.18
N PRO A 45 -13.75 -3.51 -3.92
CA PRO A 45 -13.87 -4.03 -2.56
C PRO A 45 -12.52 -4.01 -1.82
N ILE A 46 -11.41 -4.02 -2.55
CA ILE A 46 -10.04 -3.92 -2.05
C ILE A 46 -9.16 -3.23 -3.08
N ILE A 47 -8.25 -2.36 -2.62
CA ILE A 47 -7.22 -1.75 -3.47
C ILE A 47 -5.88 -2.43 -3.26
N LEU A 48 -5.27 -2.88 -4.35
CA LEU A 48 -3.98 -3.56 -4.33
C LEU A 48 -2.83 -2.60 -4.60
N TYR A 49 -1.76 -2.76 -3.84
CA TYR A 49 -0.51 -2.03 -3.90
C TYR A 49 -0.67 -0.52 -4.12
N PRO A 50 -1.45 0.22 -3.31
CA PRO A 50 -1.41 1.68 -3.33
C PRO A 50 -0.02 2.21 -2.97
N THR A 51 0.26 3.48 -3.26
CA THR A 51 1.41 4.15 -2.63
C THR A 51 1.12 4.42 -1.16
N LEU A 52 2.14 4.73 -0.34
CA LEU A 52 1.94 5.08 1.06
C LEU A 52 0.93 6.23 1.23
N ASN A 53 1.01 7.27 0.39
CA ASN A 53 0.08 8.40 0.42
C ASN A 53 -1.38 7.95 0.22
N TYR A 54 -1.66 7.16 -0.82
CA TYR A 54 -3.00 6.63 -1.07
C TYR A 54 -3.44 5.61 -0.01
N ALA A 55 -2.51 4.79 0.51
CA ALA A 55 -2.80 3.82 1.56
C ALA A 55 -3.36 4.51 2.81
N GLN A 56 -2.79 5.66 3.20
CA GLN A 56 -3.28 6.46 4.31
C GLN A 56 -4.70 6.97 4.05
N PHE A 57 -4.98 7.54 2.87
CA PHE A 57 -6.31 8.01 2.52
C PHE A 57 -7.35 6.90 2.50
N PHE A 58 -7.07 5.79 1.80
CA PHE A 58 -8.01 4.66 1.71
C PHE A 58 -8.28 4.02 3.08
N THR A 59 -7.25 3.87 3.91
CA THR A 59 -7.43 3.36 5.28
C THR A 59 -8.31 4.29 6.11
N THR A 60 -8.10 5.61 6.03
CA THR A 60 -8.95 6.61 6.71
C THR A 60 -10.41 6.56 6.20
N MET A 61 -10.62 6.28 4.92
CA MET A 61 -11.95 6.07 4.33
C MET A 61 -12.59 4.72 4.69
N GLY A 62 -11.91 3.86 5.45
CA GLY A 62 -12.38 2.51 5.79
C GLY A 62 -12.32 1.52 4.61
N LYS A 63 -11.64 1.87 3.51
CA LYS A 63 -11.41 0.97 2.38
C LYS A 63 -10.37 -0.08 2.75
N LYS A 64 -10.64 -1.33 2.36
CA LYS A 64 -9.66 -2.41 2.48
C LYS A 64 -8.54 -2.18 1.47
N ILE A 65 -7.31 -2.35 1.92
CA ILE A 65 -6.12 -2.28 1.06
C ILE A 65 -5.23 -3.50 1.29
N PHE A 66 -4.46 -3.84 0.27
CA PHE A 66 -3.38 -4.82 0.39
C PHE A 66 -2.14 -4.30 -0.33
N PRO A 67 -0.94 -4.34 0.27
CA PRO A 67 -0.67 -4.64 1.67
C PRO A 67 -1.38 -3.69 2.65
N SER A 68 -1.40 -4.04 3.94
CA SER A 68 -2.00 -3.18 4.97
C SER A 68 -1.19 -1.90 5.17
N LEU A 69 -1.79 -0.85 5.73
CA LEU A 69 -1.10 0.41 6.01
C LEU A 69 0.15 0.20 6.87
N GLU A 70 0.07 -0.66 7.87
CA GLU A 70 1.18 -1.02 8.76
C GLU A 70 2.36 -1.58 7.97
N THR A 71 2.10 -2.37 6.93
CA THR A 71 3.18 -2.90 6.07
C THR A 71 4.00 -1.76 5.46
N TYR A 72 3.34 -0.70 4.96
CA TYR A 72 4.02 0.47 4.42
C TYR A 72 4.77 1.28 5.48
N LEU A 73 4.25 1.33 6.72
CA LEU A 73 4.86 2.11 7.80
C LEU A 73 6.10 1.44 8.41
N TYR A 74 6.19 0.11 8.37
CA TYR A 74 7.21 -0.66 9.09
C TYR A 74 8.18 -1.45 8.21
N ALA A 75 7.82 -1.91 7.00
CA ALA A 75 8.64 -2.87 6.26
C ALA A 75 10.06 -2.38 5.95
N ASP A 76 10.19 -1.11 5.56
CA ASP A 76 11.47 -0.48 5.20
C ASP A 76 12.00 0.50 6.26
N GLU A 77 11.31 0.63 7.40
CA GLU A 77 11.72 1.49 8.51
C GLU A 77 12.27 0.62 9.67
N LYS A 78 13.59 0.42 9.68
CA LYS A 78 14.26 -0.47 10.65
C LYS A 78 14.26 0.06 12.08
N ILE A 79 14.17 1.37 12.28
CA ILE A 79 14.06 1.98 13.62
C ILE A 79 12.70 1.62 14.22
N LYS A 80 11.62 1.86 13.49
CA LYS A 80 10.24 1.54 13.89
C LYS A 80 10.03 0.03 14.03
N GLN A 81 10.53 -0.77 13.09
CA GLN A 81 10.43 -2.23 13.16
C GLN A 81 11.13 -2.79 14.41
N THR A 82 12.37 -2.38 14.69
CA THR A 82 13.10 -2.83 15.90
C THR A 82 12.37 -2.36 17.17
N THR A 83 11.88 -1.12 17.19
CA THR A 83 11.12 -0.58 18.32
C THR A 83 9.86 -1.40 18.58
N LEU A 84 9.11 -1.74 17.53
CA LEU A 84 7.91 -2.58 17.64
C LEU A 84 8.24 -3.97 18.19
N PHE A 85 9.33 -4.59 17.75
CA PHE A 85 9.76 -5.90 18.27
C PHE A 85 10.14 -5.84 19.74
N HIS A 86 10.83 -4.79 20.19
CA HIS A 86 11.09 -4.57 21.61
C HIS A 86 9.80 -4.41 22.42
N MET A 87 8.87 -3.58 21.94
CA MET A 87 7.60 -3.33 22.64
C MET A 87 6.74 -4.60 22.78
N TRP A 88 6.79 -5.49 21.79
CA TRP A 88 6.06 -6.77 21.82
C TRP A 88 6.86 -7.94 22.39
N GLY A 89 8.09 -7.72 22.84
CA GLY A 89 8.93 -8.79 23.38
C GLY A 89 9.27 -9.89 22.36
N ILE A 90 9.25 -9.58 21.06
CA ILE A 90 9.58 -10.53 20.00
C ILE A 90 11.11 -10.69 19.94
N PRO A 91 11.67 -11.91 19.95
CA PRO A 91 13.10 -12.12 19.76
C PRO A 91 13.57 -11.59 18.39
N HIS A 92 14.61 -10.77 18.38
CA HIS A 92 15.17 -10.17 17.16
C HIS A 92 16.67 -9.87 17.32
N PRO A 93 17.43 -9.73 16.22
CA PRO A 93 18.84 -9.35 16.27
C PRO A 93 19.04 -7.98 16.94
N ARG A 94 20.19 -7.80 17.60
CA ARG A 94 20.55 -6.52 18.21
C ARG A 94 20.81 -5.47 17.10
N THR A 95 19.99 -4.42 17.06
CA THR A 95 20.14 -3.30 16.13
C THR A 95 20.77 -2.10 16.83
N LYS A 96 21.71 -1.40 16.18
CA LYS A 96 22.27 -0.12 16.63
C LYS A 96 22.14 0.92 15.51
N PHE A 97 21.67 2.12 15.86
CA PHE A 97 21.47 3.21 14.90
C PHE A 97 22.65 4.18 14.95
N TYR A 98 23.07 4.64 13.78
CA TYR A 98 24.11 5.65 13.61
C TYR A 98 23.50 6.82 12.85
N TYR A 99 23.58 8.02 13.42
CA TYR A 99 23.12 9.25 12.77
C TYR A 99 24.29 9.92 12.05
N HIS A 100 23.99 10.71 11.02
CA HIS A 100 24.99 11.53 10.35
C HIS A 100 25.62 12.49 11.36
N LEU A 101 26.94 12.67 11.28
CA LEU A 101 27.63 13.73 12.02
C LEU A 101 27.23 15.07 11.39
N HIS A 102 26.76 16.02 12.21
CA HIS A 102 26.48 17.38 11.74
C HIS A 102 27.79 18.01 11.25
N HIS A 103 27.86 18.34 9.95
CA HIS A 103 28.91 19.16 9.36
C HIS A 103 28.31 20.48 8.88
#